data_AF-A0A0Z8JRT3-F1
#
_entry.id   AF-A0A0Z8JRT3-F1
#
_cell.length_a   1.000
_cell.length_b   1.000
_cell.length_c   1.000
_cell.angle_alpha   90.00
_cell.angle_beta   90.00
_cell.angle_gamma   90.00
#
_symmetry.space_group_name_H-M   'P 1'
#
loop_
_entity.id
_entity.type
_entity.pdbx_description
1 polymer ?
#
loop_
_entity_poly.entity_id
_entity_poly.type
_entity_poly.pdbx_seq_one_letter_code
_entity_poly.pdbx_strand_id
1 'polypeptide(L)'
;MLVLGLTVDILKELVFKIVGSIKKKKVVIIDSNKKTKPAKLTIKSTTDKGTIYLEIPSEISDKVYQESIEKIVDAKKILDNSSGKGIDDLFIVEDKPGNLSIMTLNE
;
A
#
# COMPACT_ATOMS: atom_id res chain seq x y z
N MET A 1 17.82 -16.45 3.70
CA MET A 1 16.60 -16.15 4.49
C MET A 1 16.75 -14.89 5.35
N LEU A 2 17.87 -14.69 6.06
CA LEU A 2 18.12 -13.50 6.92
C LEU A 2 18.11 -12.13 6.21
N VAL A 3 18.64 -12.05 4.98
CA VAL A 3 18.76 -10.78 4.24
C VAL A 3 17.40 -10.22 3.79
N LEU A 4 16.44 -11.09 3.48
CA LEU A 4 15.07 -10.68 3.13
C LEU A 4 14.33 -10.11 4.34
N GLY A 5 14.51 -10.70 5.54
CA GLY A 5 13.91 -10.18 6.78
C GLY A 5 14.39 -8.75 7.10
N LEU A 6 15.71 -8.53 7.04
CA LEU A 6 16.31 -7.22 7.32
C LEU A 6 15.84 -6.13 6.34
N THR A 7 15.71 -6.47 5.06
CA THR A 7 15.28 -5.52 4.03
C THR A 7 13.81 -5.11 4.22
N VAL A 8 12.95 -6.07 4.61
CA VAL A 8 11.55 -5.82 4.91
C VAL A 8 11.39 -4.96 6.17
N ASP A 9 12.20 -5.19 7.21
CA ASP A 9 12.11 -4.42 8.45
C ASP A 9 12.57 -2.95 8.28
N ILE A 10 13.58 -2.69 7.45
CA ILE A 10 13.99 -1.32 7.10
C ILE A 10 12.88 -0.61 6.32
N LEU A 11 12.24 -1.29 5.37
CA LEU A 11 11.11 -0.73 4.62
C LEU A 11 9.93 -0.39 5.54
N LYS A 12 9.64 -1.26 6.51
CA LYS A 12 8.62 -1.01 7.54
C LYS A 12 8.91 0.28 8.29
N GLU A 13 10.12 0.42 8.83
CA GLU A 13 10.49 1.58 9.65
C GLU A 13 10.42 2.90 8.85
N LEU A 14 10.86 2.89 7.60
CA LEU A 14 10.83 4.06 6.71
C LEU A 14 9.41 4.54 6.43
N VAL A 15 8.51 3.62 6.08
CA VAL A 15 7.12 3.96 5.79
C VAL A 15 6.40 4.42 7.08
N PHE A 16 6.65 3.79 8.24
CA PHE A 16 6.12 4.30 9.52
C PHE A 16 6.54 5.73 9.79
N LYS A 17 7.82 6.07 9.56
CA LYS A 17 8.33 7.44 9.71
C LYS A 17 7.65 8.41 8.75
N ILE A 18 7.43 8.02 7.48
CA ILE A 18 6.76 8.84 6.46
C ILE A 18 5.29 9.05 6.85
N VAL A 19 4.55 7.98 7.12
CA VAL A 19 3.15 7.99 7.54
C VAL A 19 2.96 8.86 8.79
N GLY A 20 3.77 8.61 9.83
CA GLY A 20 3.72 9.39 11.07
C GLY A 20 4.03 10.87 10.87
N SER A 21 4.97 11.20 9.98
CA SER A 21 5.32 12.60 9.67
C SER A 21 4.20 13.33 8.91
N ILE A 22 3.54 12.67 7.95
CA ILE A 22 2.41 13.24 7.20
C ILE A 22 1.23 13.49 8.15
N LYS A 23 0.93 12.54 9.06
CA LYS A 23 -0.12 12.70 10.08
C LYS A 23 0.16 13.90 10.99
N LYS A 24 1.37 14.03 11.53
CA LYS A 24 1.75 15.13 12.42
C LYS A 24 1.58 16.50 11.76
N LYS A 25 1.76 16.59 10.44
CA LYS A 25 1.63 17.83 9.67
C LYS A 25 0.18 18.20 9.32
N LYS A 26 -0.83 17.38 9.66
CA LYS A 26 -2.26 17.58 9.32
C LYS A 26 -2.45 17.96 7.84
N VAL A 27 -1.79 17.24 6.94
CA VAL A 27 -1.92 17.49 5.50
C VAL A 27 -3.37 17.18 5.08
N VAL A 28 -4.07 18.21 4.59
CA VAL A 28 -5.46 18.11 4.12
C VAL A 28 -5.55 18.56 2.67
N ILE A 29 -6.41 17.90 1.91
CA ILE A 29 -6.75 18.29 0.54
C ILE A 29 -7.97 19.20 0.63
N ILE A 30 -7.91 20.39 0.02
CA ILE A 30 -9.04 21.30 -0.12
C ILE A 30 -9.67 21.03 -1.48
N ASP A 31 -10.92 20.56 -1.49
CA ASP A 31 -11.64 20.34 -2.75
C ASP A 31 -12.16 21.65 -3.37
N SER A 32 -12.70 21.55 -4.59
CA SER A 32 -13.26 22.70 -5.32
C SER A 32 -14.37 23.45 -4.57
N ASN A 33 -15.01 22.79 -3.58
CA ASN A 33 -16.05 23.38 -2.73
C ASN A 33 -15.48 23.92 -1.40
N LYS A 34 -14.15 24.04 -1.28
CA LYS A 34 -13.43 24.48 -0.07
C LYS A 34 -13.63 23.55 1.12
N LYS A 35 -14.03 22.29 0.91
CA LYS A 35 -14.11 21.30 1.99
C LYS A 35 -12.76 20.62 2.16
N THR A 36 -12.34 20.46 3.41
CA THR A 36 -11.11 19.74 3.75
C THR A 36 -11.38 18.25 3.82
N LYS A 37 -10.52 17.45 3.17
CA LYS A 37 -10.49 16.00 3.30
C LYS A 37 -9.10 15.57 3.78
N PRO A 38 -8.99 14.51 4.59
CA PRO A 38 -7.69 13.95 4.95
C PRO A 38 -6.93 13.56 3.68
N ALA A 39 -5.63 13.89 3.62
CA ALA A 39 -4.78 13.35 2.58
C ALA A 39 -4.63 11.83 2.77
N LYS A 40 -4.87 11.07 1.70
CA LYS A 40 -4.61 9.63 1.67
C LYS A 40 -3.17 9.40 1.21
N LEU A 41 -2.47 8.44 1.83
CA LEU A 41 -1.15 8.03 1.37
C LEU A 41 -1.32 6.77 0.51
N THR A 42 -0.66 6.72 -0.64
CA THR A 42 -0.61 5.52 -1.47
C THR A 42 0.84 5.09 -1.62
N ILE A 43 1.13 3.82 -1.34
CA ILE A 43 2.39 3.19 -1.72
C ILE A 43 2.23 2.62 -3.12
N LYS A 44 3.11 3.04 -4.03
CA LYS A 44 3.21 2.52 -5.39
C LYS A 44 4.51 1.72 -5.52
N SER A 45 4.39 0.45 -5.88
CA SER A 45 5.54 -0.41 -6.21
C SER A 45 5.40 -0.87 -7.65
N THR A 46 6.31 -0.44 -8.52
CA THR A 46 6.28 -0.80 -9.94
C THR A 46 7.27 -1.93 -10.20
N THR A 47 6.80 -2.98 -10.87
CA THR A 47 7.60 -4.11 -11.34
C THR A 47 7.63 -4.12 -12.87
N ASP A 48 8.36 -5.06 -13.44
CA ASP A 48 8.37 -5.37 -14.87
C ASP A 48 7.03 -5.92 -15.39
N LYS A 49 6.22 -6.50 -14.50
CA LYS A 49 4.94 -7.16 -14.83
C LYS A 49 3.69 -6.37 -14.43
N GLY A 50 3.81 -5.32 -13.63
CA GLY A 50 2.64 -4.59 -13.14
C GLY A 50 2.96 -3.57 -12.07
N THR A 51 1.93 -2.89 -11.59
CA THR A 51 2.07 -1.98 -10.44
C THR A 51 1.21 -2.47 -9.28
N ILE A 52 1.78 -2.46 -8.08
CA ILE A 52 1.05 -2.69 -6.84
C ILE A 52 0.75 -1.33 -6.20
N TYR A 53 -0.52 -1.06 -5.94
CA TYR A 53 -1.01 0.11 -5.22
C TYR A 53 -1.56 -0.33 -3.87
N LEU A 54 -1.09 0.28 -2.79
CA LEU A 54 -1.65 0.14 -1.45
C LEU A 54 -2.09 1.51 -0.96
N GLU A 55 -3.39 1.70 -0.73
CA GLU A 55 -3.88 2.86 0.00
C GLU A 55 -3.66 2.64 1.50
N ILE A 56 -2.91 3.52 2.15
CA ILE A 56 -2.70 3.52 3.60
C ILE A 56 -3.71 4.48 4.23
N PRO A 57 -4.60 3.98 5.11
CA PRO A 57 -5.54 4.82 5.82
C PRO A 57 -4.83 5.83 6.73
N SER A 58 -5.50 6.96 6.98
CA SER A 58 -4.99 8.02 7.86
C SER A 58 -4.77 7.55 9.30
N GLU A 59 -5.44 6.47 9.72
CA GLU A 59 -5.19 5.75 10.96
C GLU A 59 -4.85 4.30 10.63
N ILE A 60 -3.65 3.86 11.01
CA ILE A 60 -3.20 2.49 10.77
C ILE A 60 -2.54 2.03 12.06
N SER A 61 -2.99 0.89 12.58
CA SER A 61 -2.35 0.24 13.72
C SER A 61 -1.13 -0.54 13.23
N ASP A 62 -0.21 -0.87 14.15
CA ASP A 62 0.97 -1.67 13.80
C ASP A 62 0.61 -3.02 13.18
N LYS A 63 -0.53 -3.59 13.63
CA LYS A 63 -1.07 -4.84 13.08
C LYS A 63 -1.50 -4.69 11.62
N VAL A 64 -2.34 -3.70 11.31
CA VAL A 64 -2.83 -3.46 9.94
C VAL A 64 -1.65 -3.12 9.01
N TYR A 65 -0.62 -2.50 9.56
CA TYR A 65 0.61 -2.22 8.83
C TYR A 65 1.42 -3.48 8.49
N GLN A 66 1.57 -4.42 9.41
CA GLN A 66 2.21 -5.71 9.12
C GLN A 66 1.44 -6.49 8.05
N GLU A 67 0.12 -6.58 8.19
CA GLU A 67 -0.75 -7.23 7.20
C GLU A 67 -0.62 -6.56 5.82
N SER A 68 -0.49 -5.22 5.78
CA SER A 68 -0.28 -4.49 4.53
C SER A 68 1.02 -4.89 3.81
N ILE A 69 2.11 -5.06 4.56
CA ILE A 69 3.40 -5.47 4.00
C ILE A 69 3.35 -6.91 3.49
N GLU A 70 2.72 -7.81 4.25
CA GLU A 70 2.50 -9.19 3.81
C GLU A 70 1.69 -9.25 2.51
N LYS A 71 0.65 -8.43 2.39
CA LYS A 71 -0.16 -8.31 1.17
C LYS A 71 0.63 -7.76 -0.02
N ILE A 72 1.59 -6.86 0.18
CA ILE A 72 2.49 -6.41 -0.90
C ILE A 72 3.36 -7.58 -1.37
N VAL A 73 3.90 -8.38 -0.45
CA VAL A 73 4.69 -9.56 -0.80
C VAL A 73 3.84 -10.58 -1.57
N ASP A 74 2.59 -10.80 -1.15
CA ASP A 74 1.69 -11.71 -1.85
C ASP A 74 1.26 -11.18 -3.22
N ALA A 75 0.97 -9.88 -3.33
CA ALA A 75 0.68 -9.23 -4.62
C ALA A 75 1.88 -9.37 -5.57
N LYS A 76 3.10 -9.21 -5.07
CA LYS A 76 4.30 -9.44 -5.87
C LYS A 76 4.41 -10.89 -6.35
N LYS A 77 4.14 -11.88 -5.49
CA LYS A 77 4.13 -13.29 -5.92
C LYS A 77 3.10 -13.56 -7.01
N ILE A 78 1.92 -12.92 -6.94
CA ILE A 78 0.88 -13.03 -7.97
C ILE A 78 1.44 -12.50 -9.30
N LEU A 79 2.02 -11.29 -9.31
CA LEU A 79 2.64 -10.73 -10.52
C LEU A 79 3.77 -11.61 -11.06
N ASP A 80 4.69 -12.04 -10.19
CA ASP A 80 5.84 -12.86 -10.58
C ASP A 80 5.39 -14.19 -11.23
N ASN A 81 4.26 -14.77 -10.79
CA ASN A 81 3.68 -16.00 -11.33
C ASN A 81 2.71 -15.80 -12.51
N SER A 82 2.35 -14.55 -12.86
CA SER A 82 1.51 -14.27 -14.01
C SER A 82 2.22 -14.65 -15.32
N SER A 83 1.48 -15.35 -16.19
CA SER A 83 1.93 -15.79 -17.52
C SER A 83 1.62 -14.77 -18.63
N GLY A 84 0.83 -13.73 -18.31
CA GLY A 84 0.45 -12.66 -19.24
C GLY A 84 1.57 -11.64 -19.45
N LYS A 85 1.66 -11.10 -20.67
CA LYS A 85 2.50 -9.93 -21.01
C LYS A 85 1.82 -8.58 -20.66
N GLY A 86 0.74 -8.61 -19.87
CA GLY A 86 -0.04 -7.43 -19.49
C GLY A 86 0.53 -6.76 -18.24
N ILE A 87 0.37 -5.43 -18.15
CA ILE A 87 0.64 -4.67 -16.94
C ILE A 87 -0.57 -4.89 -16.03
N ASP A 88 -0.47 -5.87 -15.13
CA ASP A 88 -1.56 -6.14 -14.17
C ASP A 88 -1.41 -5.18 -12.98
N ASP A 89 -2.23 -4.14 -12.95
CA ASP A 89 -2.30 -3.26 -11.79
C ASP A 89 -3.08 -3.96 -10.66
N LEU A 90 -2.37 -4.24 -9.56
CA LEU A 90 -2.92 -4.85 -8.36
C LEU A 90 -3.19 -3.78 -7.30
N PHE A 91 -4.40 -3.77 -6.78
CA PHE A 91 -4.82 -2.88 -5.71
C PHE A 91 -5.00 -3.68 -4.42
N ILE A 92 -4.30 -3.26 -3.37
CA ILE A 92 -4.51 -3.75 -2.02
C ILE A 92 -5.49 -2.79 -1.35
N VAL A 93 -6.71 -3.28 -1.11
CA VAL A 93 -7.82 -2.49 -0.56
C VAL A 93 -8.41 -3.17 0.66
N GLU A 94 -8.98 -2.38 1.56
CA GLU A 94 -9.77 -2.89 2.67
C GLU A 94 -11.18 -3.23 2.16
N ASP A 95 -11.50 -4.52 2.05
CA ASP A 95 -12.82 -4.98 1.58
C ASP A 95 -13.85 -5.08 2.72
N LYS A 96 -13.35 -5.27 3.95
CA LYS A 96 -14.08 -5.32 5.21
C LYS A 96 -13.21 -4.69 6.29
N PRO A 97 -13.80 -4.11 7.36
CA PRO A 97 -13.02 -3.52 8.45
C PRO A 97 -11.96 -4.49 9.00
N GLY A 98 -10.69 -4.11 8.88
CA GLY A 98 -9.53 -4.87 9.30
C GLY A 98 -9.11 -6.01 8.35
N ASN A 99 -9.63 -6.09 7.13
CA ASN A 99 -9.24 -7.12 6.16
C ASN A 99 -8.78 -6.51 4.84
N LEU A 100 -7.53 -6.81 4.47
CA LEU A 100 -6.92 -6.38 3.21
C LEU A 100 -7.02 -7.47 2.15
N SER A 101 -7.52 -7.09 0.98
CA SER A 101 -7.69 -7.96 -0.19
C SER A 101 -6.94 -7.39 -1.39
N ILE A 102 -6.41 -8.30 -2.23
CA ILE A 102 -5.73 -7.96 -3.48
C ILE A 102 -6.75 -8.09 -4.61
N MET A 103 -6.96 -7.02 -5.36
CA MET A 103 -7.91 -6.97 -6.47
C MET A 103 -7.22 -6.49 -7.74
N THR A 104 -7.64 -7.03 -8.88
CA THR A 104 -7.36 -6.46 -10.20
C THR A 104 -8.51 -5.54 -10.59
N LEU A 105 -8.21 -4.37 -11.14
CA LEU A 105 -9.22 -3.60 -11.86
C LEU A 105 -9.37 -4.21 -13.26
N ASN A 106 -10.32 -5.13 -13.41
CA ASN A 106 -10.79 -5.46 -14.75
C ASN A 106 -11.87 -4.44 -15.13
N GLU A 107 -11.78 -3.88 -16.34
CA GLU A 107 -12.80 -3.01 -16.93
C GLU A 107 -14.21 -3.63 -16.93
#